data_AF-A0A453NRV6-F1
#
_entry.id   AF-A0A453NRV6-F1
#
_cell.length_a   1.000
_cell.length_b   1.000
_cell.length_c   1.000
_cell.angle_alpha   90.00
_cell.angle_beta   90.00
_cell.angle_gamma   90.00
#
_symmetry.space_group_name_H-M   'P 1'
#
loop_
_entity.id
_entity.type
_entity.pdbx_description
1 polymer ?
#
loop_
_entity_poly.entity_id
_entity_poly.type
_entity_poly.pdbx_seq_one_letter_code
_entity_poly.pdbx_strand_id
1 'polypeptide(L)'
;MQRFVEKIVSMMKSERLFEWQGGPIIMSQVENEFGPMESVGGSGAKPYANWAAKMAVATNTGVPWVMCKQEDAPDPVINTCNGFYCDYFTPNKKNKPAMWTEAWTGWFTSFGGAVPHRPVEDMAFAVARFIQKGGSFVNYYMYHGGTNFGRTAGGPFIATSYDYDAPIDEFGLLRQPKWGHLRDLHKAIKQAEPILVSGDPTIQSLGNYEKAYVFKSKNGACAAAFLSNYHMNAAVKVRFNGRHYDLPAWSISILPDCKTAVFNTATVKEPTLLPKMHPVVRFAWQSYSEDTNSLDGNAFTKNGLVEQLSMTWDKSDYLWYTTYVSIGANELSKNGQWPQLTIYSAGHSMQVFVNGKSYGSVYGGYNNPKLTYDGHVKMWQGSNKISILSSAVGLPNDGNHFERWNVGVLGPVTVSGLSSGKRDLSHQKWTYQVGLKGESLGLHTVTGSSSVEWGGPGNKQPLTWHKALFTVPAGSDPVALDMGSMGKGQMWVNGHHVGRYWSYKAPAGGCGRCSYAGTYRQDKCRSNCGELSQRWYCTKLG
;
A
#
# COMPACT_ATOMS: atom_id res chain seq x y z
N MET A 1 21.57 9.13 -2.54
CA MET A 1 20.53 9.93 -3.24
C MET A 1 21.04 10.55 -4.54
N GLN A 2 21.92 11.57 -4.52
CA GLN A 2 22.38 12.31 -5.72
C GLN A 2 22.77 11.43 -6.91
N ARG A 3 23.69 10.47 -6.73
CA ARG A 3 24.13 9.55 -7.80
C ARG A 3 22.98 8.83 -8.51
N PHE A 4 21.93 8.46 -7.78
CA PHE A 4 20.76 7.78 -8.37
C PHE A 4 19.89 8.76 -9.14
N VAL A 5 19.63 9.96 -8.59
CA VAL A 5 18.89 11.02 -9.28
C VAL A 5 19.58 11.42 -10.58
N GLU A 6 20.90 11.65 -10.54
CA GLU A 6 21.70 11.97 -11.73
C GLU A 6 21.67 10.84 -12.77
N LYS A 7 21.76 9.58 -12.33
CA LYS A 7 21.62 8.42 -13.22
C LYS A 7 20.27 8.43 -13.93
N ILE A 8 19.17 8.59 -13.20
CA ILE A 8 17.83 8.60 -13.80
C ILE A 8 17.67 9.78 -14.75
N VAL A 9 18.04 10.99 -14.35
CA VAL A 9 17.97 12.17 -15.21
C VAL A 9 18.81 11.98 -16.48
N SER A 10 20.02 11.43 -16.37
CA SER A 10 20.87 11.13 -17.53
C SER A 10 20.22 10.13 -18.48
N MET A 11 19.58 9.08 -17.94
CA MET A 11 18.86 8.10 -18.76
C MET A 11 17.66 8.73 -19.47
N MET A 12 16.90 9.58 -18.78
CA MET A 12 15.76 10.27 -19.39
C MET A 12 16.21 11.24 -20.49
N LYS A 13 17.35 11.92 -20.29
CA LYS A 13 17.96 12.79 -21.30
C LYS A 13 18.47 12.02 -22.51
N SER A 14 19.13 10.88 -22.32
CA SER A 14 19.66 10.07 -23.42
C SER A 14 18.55 9.56 -24.34
N GLU A 15 17.40 9.22 -23.75
CA GLU A 15 16.21 8.78 -24.47
C GLU A 15 15.30 9.93 -24.93
N ARG A 16 15.73 11.19 -24.78
CA ARG A 16 14.97 12.39 -25.18
C ARG A 16 13.56 12.47 -24.57
N LEU A 17 13.42 12.08 -23.30
CA LEU A 17 12.11 11.96 -22.66
C LEU A 17 11.61 13.25 -22.00
N PHE A 18 12.43 14.29 -21.86
CA PHE A 18 11.96 15.60 -21.39
C PHE A 18 11.22 16.37 -22.48
N GLU A 19 10.20 17.16 -22.10
CA GLU A 19 9.32 17.86 -23.04
C GLU A 19 10.07 18.77 -24.02
N TRP A 20 11.07 19.53 -23.55
CA TRP A 20 11.91 20.36 -24.42
C TRP A 20 12.73 19.56 -25.44
N GLN A 21 12.90 18.24 -25.23
CA GLN A 21 13.54 17.31 -26.18
C GLN A 21 12.52 16.64 -27.13
N GLY A 22 11.23 16.97 -27.02
CA GLY A 22 10.11 16.32 -27.71
C GLY A 22 9.52 15.12 -26.97
N GLY A 23 9.93 14.89 -25.71
CA GLY A 23 9.46 13.77 -24.90
C GLY A 23 8.23 14.07 -24.02
N PRO A 24 7.73 13.10 -23.27
CA PRO A 24 6.50 13.26 -22.48
C PRO A 24 6.68 13.86 -21.07
N ILE A 25 7.92 13.98 -20.55
CA ILE A 25 8.15 14.41 -19.16
C ILE A 25 8.08 15.94 -19.06
N ILE A 26 7.02 16.43 -18.41
CA ILE A 26 6.74 17.87 -18.20
C ILE A 26 7.17 18.42 -16.84
N MET A 27 7.51 17.56 -15.88
CA MET A 27 7.99 17.92 -14.54
C MET A 27 8.60 16.71 -13.83
N SER A 28 9.39 16.95 -12.78
CA SER A 28 9.98 15.91 -11.93
C SER A 28 9.79 16.23 -10.45
N GLN A 29 9.67 15.22 -9.59
CA GLN A 29 9.63 15.41 -8.13
C GLN A 29 10.94 14.95 -7.49
N VAL A 30 11.49 15.75 -6.57
CA VAL A 30 12.57 15.34 -5.67
C VAL A 30 12.00 15.19 -4.27
N GLU A 31 12.45 14.17 -3.53
CA GLU A 31 11.87 13.80 -2.24
C GLU A 31 10.37 13.44 -2.30
N ASN A 32 9.79 13.05 -1.17
CA ASN A 32 8.36 12.81 -1.04
C ASN A 32 7.87 13.09 0.38
N GLU A 33 6.97 14.06 0.53
CA GLU A 33 6.35 14.44 1.80
C GLU A 33 7.35 14.69 2.96
N PHE A 34 8.49 15.31 2.65
CA PHE A 34 9.55 15.52 3.65
C PHE A 34 9.24 16.65 4.64
N GLY A 35 8.38 17.62 4.29
CA GLY A 35 8.08 18.78 5.15
C GLY A 35 7.67 18.41 6.58
N PRO A 36 6.74 17.47 6.81
CA PRO A 36 6.45 16.96 8.16
C PRO A 36 7.68 16.45 8.93
N MET A 37 8.65 15.84 8.24
CA MET A 37 9.88 15.32 8.84
C MET A 37 10.84 16.42 9.31
N GLU A 38 10.72 17.65 8.80
CA GLU A 38 11.57 18.75 9.26
C GLU A 38 11.35 19.11 10.73
N SER A 39 10.14 18.88 11.23
CA SER A 39 9.80 19.15 12.64
C SER A 39 10.43 18.14 13.61
N VAL A 40 10.77 16.94 13.14
CA VAL A 40 11.27 15.83 13.96
C VAL A 40 12.70 15.40 13.61
N GLY A 41 13.22 15.81 12.46
CA GLY A 41 14.55 15.44 11.95
C GLY A 41 15.72 16.30 12.48
N GLY A 42 15.45 17.19 13.43
CA GLY A 42 16.47 18.04 14.06
C GLY A 42 17.08 19.09 13.13
N SER A 43 18.22 19.67 13.52
CA SER A 43 18.83 20.81 12.83
C SER A 43 19.32 20.51 11.41
N GLY A 44 19.50 19.24 11.05
CA GLY A 44 19.93 18.82 9.71
C GLY A 44 18.82 18.72 8.67
N ALA A 45 17.55 18.64 9.08
CA ALA A 45 16.44 18.36 8.16
C ALA A 45 16.20 19.48 7.14
N LYS A 46 16.14 20.75 7.59
CA LYS A 46 16.00 21.90 6.70
C LYS A 46 17.18 22.08 5.74
N PRO A 47 18.45 22.02 6.20
CA PRO A 47 19.61 21.98 5.31
C PRO A 47 19.53 20.86 4.27
N TYR A 48 19.03 19.68 4.65
CA TYR A 48 18.83 18.56 3.74
C TYR A 48 17.78 18.87 2.66
N ALA A 49 16.58 19.34 3.03
CA ALA A 49 15.53 19.66 2.07
C ALA A 49 16.01 20.72 1.04
N ASN A 50 16.71 21.75 1.52
CA ASN A 50 17.32 22.76 0.67
C ASN A 50 18.42 22.18 -0.24
N TRP A 51 19.28 21.30 0.28
CA TRP A 51 20.29 20.61 -0.52
C TRP A 51 19.65 19.72 -1.60
N ALA A 52 18.62 18.95 -1.26
CA ALA A 52 17.92 18.05 -2.18
C ALA A 52 17.30 18.84 -3.34
N ALA A 53 16.62 19.95 -3.04
CA ALA A 53 16.07 20.87 -4.02
C ALA A 53 17.15 21.44 -4.96
N LYS A 54 18.26 21.96 -4.40
CA LYS A 54 19.37 22.51 -5.19
C LYS A 54 20.05 21.46 -6.07
N MET A 55 20.27 20.26 -5.53
CA MET A 55 20.85 19.13 -6.26
C MET A 55 19.96 18.74 -7.44
N ALA A 56 18.64 18.63 -7.23
CA ALA A 56 17.70 18.30 -8.29
C ALA A 56 17.70 19.36 -9.40
N VAL A 57 17.60 20.64 -9.04
CA VAL A 57 17.65 21.75 -10.01
C VAL A 57 18.96 21.76 -10.80
N ALA A 58 20.09 21.48 -10.15
CA ALA A 58 21.41 21.41 -10.80
C ALA A 58 21.52 20.30 -11.86
N THR A 59 20.64 19.30 -11.86
CA THR A 59 20.60 18.29 -12.94
C THR A 59 20.13 18.85 -14.28
N ASN A 60 19.61 20.08 -14.31
CA ASN A 60 19.20 20.83 -15.51
C ASN A 60 18.28 20.03 -16.43
N THR A 61 17.16 19.54 -15.90
CA THR A 61 16.16 18.74 -16.65
C THR A 61 15.47 19.51 -17.76
N GLY A 62 15.51 20.86 -17.73
CA GLY A 62 14.81 21.73 -18.67
C GLY A 62 13.29 21.84 -18.42
N VAL A 63 12.78 21.17 -17.38
CA VAL A 63 11.38 21.20 -16.94
C VAL A 63 11.30 21.46 -15.42
N PRO A 64 10.17 21.96 -14.89
CA PRO A 64 10.03 22.27 -13.47
C PRO A 64 10.28 21.08 -12.52
N TRP A 65 10.81 21.40 -11.34
CA TRP A 65 10.87 20.48 -10.21
C TRP A 65 9.76 20.78 -9.20
N VAL A 66 9.20 19.75 -8.59
CA VAL A 66 8.19 19.82 -7.53
C VAL A 66 8.66 19.14 -6.24
N MET A 67 8.09 19.54 -5.10
CA MET A 67 8.19 18.85 -3.81
C MET A 67 6.81 18.81 -3.14
N CYS A 68 6.26 17.63 -2.89
CA CYS A 68 4.96 17.48 -2.23
C CYS A 68 5.05 17.64 -0.71
N LYS A 69 4.02 18.27 -0.12
CA LYS A 69 3.96 18.62 1.32
C LYS A 69 5.23 19.30 1.86
N GLN A 70 5.85 20.17 1.07
CA GLN A 70 7.04 20.92 1.46
C GLN A 70 6.77 22.42 1.44
N GLU A 71 6.26 22.99 2.55
CA GLU A 71 5.83 24.39 2.60
C GLU A 71 6.95 25.39 2.25
N ASP A 72 8.18 25.12 2.66
CA ASP A 72 9.34 25.99 2.47
C ASP A 72 10.23 25.61 1.27
N ALA A 73 9.70 24.85 0.30
CA ALA A 73 10.45 24.46 -0.91
C ALA A 73 11.12 25.68 -1.58
N PRO A 74 12.46 25.70 -1.75
CA PRO A 74 13.17 26.85 -2.26
C PRO A 74 12.94 27.05 -3.75
N ASP A 75 13.03 28.30 -4.22
CA ASP A 75 12.94 28.58 -5.65
C ASP A 75 14.08 27.90 -6.43
N PRO A 76 13.83 27.42 -7.67
CA PRO A 76 12.58 27.51 -8.43
C PRO A 76 11.57 26.36 -8.18
N VAL A 77 11.78 25.51 -7.17
CA VAL A 77 10.94 24.31 -6.94
C VAL A 77 9.53 24.70 -6.52
N ILE A 78 8.52 24.03 -7.09
CA ILE A 78 7.10 24.25 -6.77
C ILE A 78 6.68 23.31 -5.64
N ASN A 79 6.18 23.85 -4.53
CA ASN A 79 5.55 23.01 -3.51
C ASN A 79 4.14 22.59 -3.95
N THR A 80 3.75 21.36 -3.61
CA THR A 80 2.48 20.78 -4.04
C THR A 80 1.71 20.16 -2.86
N CYS A 81 0.44 19.87 -3.08
CA CYS A 81 -0.46 19.28 -2.09
C CYS A 81 -0.77 17.82 -2.38
N ASN A 82 -0.93 17.04 -1.32
CA ASN A 82 -1.39 15.65 -1.33
C ASN A 82 -2.55 15.53 -0.32
N GLY A 83 -3.57 14.75 -0.64
CA GLY A 83 -4.70 14.56 0.26
C GLY A 83 -5.98 14.09 -0.42
N PHE A 84 -7.04 13.96 0.37
CA PHE A 84 -8.40 13.77 -0.17
C PHE A 84 -8.98 15.06 -0.76
N TYR A 85 -8.57 16.21 -0.23
CA TYR A 85 -8.94 17.54 -0.71
C TYR A 85 -7.70 18.44 -0.62
N CYS A 86 -7.50 19.29 -1.62
CA CYS A 86 -6.44 20.31 -1.63
C CYS A 86 -6.98 21.71 -1.95
N ASP A 87 -8.30 21.95 -1.83
CA ASP A 87 -8.91 23.24 -2.15
C ASP A 87 -8.55 24.36 -1.17
N TYR A 88 -7.86 24.04 -0.06
CA TYR A 88 -7.27 24.99 0.88
C TYR A 88 -5.83 25.37 0.52
N PHE A 89 -5.16 24.61 -0.35
CA PHE A 89 -3.74 24.76 -0.63
C PHE A 89 -3.47 26.02 -1.45
N THR A 90 -2.42 26.75 -1.08
CA THR A 90 -1.84 27.83 -1.87
C THR A 90 -0.33 27.59 -1.93
N PRO A 91 0.32 27.69 -3.10
CA PRO A 91 1.75 27.52 -3.19
C PRO A 91 2.49 28.61 -2.41
N ASN A 92 3.74 28.33 -2.04
CA ASN A 92 4.51 29.19 -1.12
C ASN A 92 4.91 30.54 -1.72
N LYS A 93 4.68 30.75 -3.03
CA LYS A 93 4.84 32.03 -3.71
C LYS A 93 3.72 32.25 -4.74
N LYS A 94 3.33 33.51 -4.94
CA LYS A 94 2.26 33.92 -5.86
C LYS A 94 2.51 33.58 -7.34
N ASN A 95 3.78 33.45 -7.73
CA ASN A 95 4.18 33.14 -9.10
C ASN A 95 4.31 31.63 -9.38
N LYS A 96 3.92 30.77 -8.42
CA LYS A 96 3.90 29.31 -8.59
C LYS A 96 2.45 28.85 -8.79
N PRO A 97 2.20 27.82 -9.62
CA PRO A 97 0.86 27.26 -9.79
C PRO A 97 0.43 26.43 -8.57
N ALA A 98 -0.87 26.41 -8.28
CA ALA A 98 -1.44 25.48 -7.30
C ALA A 98 -1.58 24.09 -7.93
N MET A 99 -0.86 23.11 -7.39
CA MET A 99 -0.78 21.75 -7.93
C MET A 99 -1.11 20.70 -6.85
N TRP A 100 -1.94 19.72 -7.23
CA TRP A 100 -2.35 18.60 -6.40
C TRP A 100 -1.75 17.31 -6.97
N THR A 101 -0.62 16.87 -6.38
CA THR A 101 0.18 15.73 -6.86
C THR A 101 -0.41 14.37 -6.48
N GLU A 102 -1.17 14.30 -5.38
CA GLU A 102 -1.85 13.07 -5.00
C GLU A 102 -3.29 13.32 -4.55
N ALA A 103 -4.20 13.25 -5.52
CA ALA A 103 -5.64 13.24 -5.29
C ALA A 103 -6.07 11.81 -4.97
N TRP A 104 -6.10 11.47 -3.67
CA TRP A 104 -6.28 10.09 -3.21
C TRP A 104 -7.63 9.52 -3.65
N THR A 105 -7.63 8.49 -4.51
CA THR A 105 -8.84 7.89 -5.11
C THR A 105 -9.55 6.90 -4.21
N GLY A 106 -8.94 6.57 -3.08
CA GLY A 106 -9.31 5.55 -2.11
C GLY A 106 -8.20 5.46 -1.08
N TRP A 107 -7.82 4.24 -0.70
CA TRP A 107 -6.67 4.00 0.18
C TRP A 107 -6.08 2.61 -0.08
N PHE A 108 -4.85 2.36 0.38
CA PHE A 108 -4.24 1.05 0.25
C PHE A 108 -4.97 0.00 1.09
N THR A 109 -4.91 -1.26 0.65
CA THR A 109 -5.33 -2.40 1.48
C THR A 109 -4.12 -2.94 2.24
N SER A 110 -4.28 -3.18 3.54
CA SER A 110 -3.30 -3.90 4.35
C SER A 110 -3.78 -5.31 4.64
N PHE A 111 -2.85 -6.26 4.79
CA PHE A 111 -3.17 -7.57 5.34
C PHE A 111 -3.76 -7.42 6.74
N GLY A 112 -4.96 -7.98 6.93
CA GLY A 112 -5.75 -7.81 8.14
C GLY A 112 -6.58 -6.51 8.20
N GLY A 113 -6.53 -5.68 7.16
CA GLY A 113 -7.38 -4.49 7.00
C GLY A 113 -8.64 -4.77 6.19
N ALA A 114 -9.69 -3.98 6.44
CA ALA A 114 -10.86 -3.91 5.56
C ALA A 114 -10.51 -3.12 4.28
N VAL A 115 -11.20 -3.39 3.17
CA VAL A 115 -10.90 -2.80 1.86
C VAL A 115 -11.53 -1.40 1.76
N PRO A 116 -10.73 -0.31 1.73
CA PRO A 116 -11.23 1.06 1.65
C PRO A 116 -11.71 1.41 0.25
N HIS A 117 -12.72 2.28 0.15
CA HIS A 117 -13.21 2.80 -1.13
C HIS A 117 -13.67 4.25 -0.98
N ARG A 118 -13.59 5.05 -2.04
CA ARG A 118 -14.01 6.46 -2.06
C ARG A 118 -15.09 6.67 -3.12
N PRO A 119 -16.29 7.16 -2.75
CA PRO A 119 -17.33 7.48 -3.72
C PRO A 119 -16.85 8.43 -4.81
N VAL A 120 -17.23 8.17 -6.06
CA VAL A 120 -16.76 8.99 -7.18
C VAL A 120 -17.34 10.40 -7.14
N GLU A 121 -18.53 10.57 -6.57
CA GLU A 121 -19.17 11.87 -6.43
C GLU A 121 -18.35 12.78 -5.53
N ASP A 122 -17.81 12.25 -4.44
CA ASP A 122 -16.89 12.98 -3.57
C ASP A 122 -15.55 13.27 -4.25
N MET A 123 -15.01 12.31 -5.02
CA MET A 123 -13.77 12.52 -5.77
C MET A 123 -13.93 13.64 -6.82
N ALA A 124 -15.03 13.59 -7.57
CA ALA A 124 -15.37 14.60 -8.56
C ALA A 124 -15.62 15.96 -7.91
N PHE A 125 -16.30 15.98 -6.76
CA PHE A 125 -16.50 17.18 -5.95
C PHE A 125 -15.17 17.79 -5.52
N ALA A 126 -14.24 16.99 -4.97
CA ALA A 126 -12.95 17.47 -4.51
C ALA A 126 -12.11 18.08 -5.65
N VAL A 127 -12.08 17.41 -6.81
CA VAL A 127 -11.38 17.89 -8.02
C VAL A 127 -12.01 19.20 -8.52
N ALA A 128 -13.33 19.25 -8.68
CA ALA A 128 -14.02 20.46 -9.13
C ALA A 128 -13.84 21.62 -8.13
N ARG A 129 -13.83 21.33 -6.82
CA ARG A 129 -13.62 22.32 -5.75
C ARG A 129 -12.22 22.91 -5.76
N PHE A 130 -11.21 22.13 -6.15
CA PHE A 130 -9.84 22.60 -6.34
C PHE A 130 -9.71 23.46 -7.60
N ILE A 131 -10.24 22.98 -8.74
CA ILE A 131 -10.15 23.70 -10.03
C ILE A 131 -10.91 25.02 -10.01
N GLN A 132 -12.10 25.07 -9.43
CA GLN A 132 -12.90 26.30 -9.38
C GLN A 132 -12.22 27.43 -8.59
N LYS A 133 -11.19 27.13 -7.78
CA LYS A 133 -10.38 28.09 -7.02
C LYS A 133 -9.06 28.46 -7.69
N GLY A 134 -8.82 28.04 -8.93
CA GLY A 134 -7.58 28.28 -9.67
C GLY A 134 -6.56 27.13 -9.58
N GLY A 135 -6.94 25.97 -9.05
CA GLY A 135 -6.13 24.76 -9.13
C GLY A 135 -5.88 24.36 -10.58
N SER A 136 -4.63 24.12 -10.95
CA SER A 136 -4.21 23.98 -12.37
C SER A 136 -3.55 22.64 -12.71
N PHE A 137 -3.29 21.79 -11.72
CA PHE A 137 -2.80 20.43 -11.90
C PHE A 137 -3.43 19.51 -10.86
N VAL A 138 -4.01 18.39 -11.30
CA VAL A 138 -4.56 17.35 -10.41
C VAL A 138 -4.12 15.99 -10.93
N ASN A 139 -3.45 15.20 -10.09
CA ASN A 139 -3.08 13.83 -10.39
C ASN A 139 -3.83 12.86 -9.48
N TYR A 140 -4.48 11.85 -10.07
CA TYR A 140 -5.17 10.80 -9.33
C TYR A 140 -4.15 9.81 -8.75
N TYR A 141 -4.06 9.74 -7.42
CA TYR A 141 -3.27 8.72 -6.73
C TYR A 141 -4.24 7.68 -6.13
N MET A 142 -4.53 6.56 -6.78
CA MET A 142 -3.98 6.04 -8.02
C MET A 142 -4.98 6.13 -9.17
N TYR A 143 -4.52 6.41 -10.40
CA TYR A 143 -5.36 6.22 -11.59
C TYR A 143 -5.49 4.73 -11.96
N HIS A 144 -4.39 4.00 -11.86
CA HIS A 144 -4.31 2.54 -11.81
C HIS A 144 -3.35 2.16 -10.68
N GLY A 145 -3.84 1.40 -9.71
CA GLY A 145 -3.03 1.00 -8.56
C GLY A 145 -2.21 -0.27 -8.82
N GLY A 146 -2.84 -1.30 -9.39
CA GLY A 146 -2.17 -2.54 -9.79
C GLY A 146 -1.85 -3.48 -8.62
N THR A 147 -0.70 -4.18 -8.73
CA THR A 147 -0.32 -5.28 -7.84
C THR A 147 1.14 -5.13 -7.40
N ASN A 148 1.40 -5.32 -6.11
CA ASN A 148 2.72 -5.46 -5.52
C ASN A 148 3.31 -6.85 -5.83
N PHE A 149 3.78 -7.05 -7.05
CA PHE A 149 4.43 -8.30 -7.48
C PHE A 149 5.74 -8.55 -6.73
N GLY A 150 6.17 -9.80 -6.69
CA GLY A 150 7.41 -10.15 -6.01
C GLY A 150 7.31 -10.08 -4.49
N ARG A 151 8.47 -9.96 -3.86
CA ARG A 151 8.62 -9.79 -2.41
C ARG A 151 9.20 -8.42 -2.04
N THR A 152 9.81 -7.71 -2.98
CA THR A 152 10.43 -6.39 -2.76
C THR A 152 9.48 -5.22 -3.05
N ALA A 153 8.20 -5.50 -3.34
CA ALA A 153 7.15 -4.49 -3.46
C ALA A 153 6.18 -4.57 -2.28
N GLY A 154 5.61 -3.40 -1.94
CA GLY A 154 4.74 -3.23 -0.77
C GLY A 154 5.48 -3.37 0.57
N GLY A 155 4.87 -2.83 1.62
CA GLY A 155 5.36 -3.01 2.99
C GLY A 155 5.13 -1.78 3.87
N PRO A 156 5.16 -1.97 5.20
CA PRO A 156 5.01 -3.24 5.90
C PRO A 156 3.52 -3.61 5.89
N PHE A 157 3.18 -4.91 5.86
CA PHE A 157 1.78 -5.40 5.87
C PHE A 157 0.87 -4.88 4.74
N ILE A 158 1.38 -4.16 3.74
CA ILE A 158 0.58 -3.81 2.55
C ILE A 158 0.23 -5.09 1.80
N ALA A 159 -1.04 -5.21 1.41
CA ALA A 159 -1.52 -6.36 0.65
C ALA A 159 -0.82 -6.45 -0.72
N THR A 160 -0.89 -7.62 -1.33
CA THR A 160 -0.38 -7.79 -2.69
C THR A 160 -1.20 -6.99 -3.69
N SER A 161 -2.51 -6.86 -3.46
CA SER A 161 -3.35 -5.90 -4.19
C SER A 161 -3.00 -4.47 -3.81
N TYR A 162 -2.78 -3.63 -4.81
CA TYR A 162 -2.67 -2.18 -4.65
C TYR A 162 -3.81 -1.46 -5.39
N ASP A 163 -4.99 -2.08 -5.49
CA ASP A 163 -6.15 -1.58 -6.23
C ASP A 163 -6.51 -0.10 -5.95
N TYR A 164 -6.43 0.32 -4.69
CA TYR A 164 -6.66 1.70 -4.23
C TYR A 164 -8.07 2.28 -4.54
N ASP A 165 -9.03 1.43 -4.91
CA ASP A 165 -10.31 1.83 -5.50
C ASP A 165 -10.11 2.78 -6.70
N ALA A 166 -9.03 2.54 -7.46
CA ALA A 166 -8.62 3.37 -8.58
C ALA A 166 -9.65 3.33 -9.74
N PRO A 167 -9.72 4.38 -10.58
CA PRO A 167 -10.53 4.38 -11.81
C PRO A 167 -10.28 3.20 -12.73
N ILE A 168 -9.04 2.71 -12.80
CA ILE A 168 -8.68 1.43 -13.40
C ILE A 168 -8.32 0.47 -12.26
N ASP A 169 -9.05 -0.63 -12.14
CA ASP A 169 -8.86 -1.59 -11.04
C ASP A 169 -7.51 -2.33 -11.13
N GLU A 170 -7.22 -3.15 -10.12
CA GLU A 170 -6.00 -3.99 -10.07
C GLU A 170 -5.75 -4.79 -11.36
N PHE A 171 -6.82 -5.23 -12.03
CA PHE A 171 -6.79 -6.10 -13.20
C PHE A 171 -6.72 -5.34 -14.53
N GLY A 172 -6.68 -4.00 -14.49
CA GLY A 172 -6.67 -3.16 -15.68
C GLY A 172 -8.05 -2.90 -16.27
N LEU A 173 -9.13 -3.28 -15.58
CA LEU A 173 -10.50 -3.06 -16.03
C LEU A 173 -11.00 -1.68 -15.58
N LEU A 174 -11.90 -1.10 -16.38
CA LEU A 174 -12.51 0.18 -16.05
C LEU A 174 -13.49 0.01 -14.88
N ARG A 175 -13.21 0.67 -13.76
CA ARG A 175 -14.07 0.66 -12.58
C ARG A 175 -15.24 1.61 -12.80
N GLN A 176 -16.40 1.09 -13.16
CA GLN A 176 -17.62 1.90 -13.31
C GLN A 176 -18.46 1.94 -12.02
N PRO A 177 -18.99 3.12 -11.65
CA PRO A 177 -19.10 4.33 -12.47
C PRO A 177 -17.90 5.29 -12.33
N LYS A 178 -16.88 4.94 -11.53
CA LYS A 178 -15.80 5.87 -11.16
C LYS A 178 -15.05 6.43 -12.38
N TRP A 179 -14.61 5.55 -13.27
CA TRP A 179 -13.87 5.94 -14.46
C TRP A 179 -14.69 6.85 -15.38
N GLY A 180 -15.91 6.44 -15.72
CA GLY A 180 -16.74 7.19 -16.66
C GLY A 180 -17.22 8.54 -16.11
N HIS A 181 -17.54 8.62 -14.82
CA HIS A 181 -17.91 9.89 -14.18
C HIS A 181 -16.74 10.88 -14.12
N LEU A 182 -15.52 10.41 -13.84
CA LEU A 182 -14.32 11.25 -13.90
C LEU A 182 -13.96 11.66 -15.34
N ARG A 183 -14.12 10.76 -16.32
CA ARG A 183 -13.98 11.10 -17.75
C ARG A 183 -14.91 12.26 -18.13
N ASP A 184 -16.16 12.23 -17.69
CA ASP A 184 -17.14 13.28 -18.02
C ASP A 184 -16.87 14.59 -17.27
N LEU A 185 -16.37 14.52 -16.03
CA LEU A 185 -15.79 15.67 -15.35
C LEU A 185 -14.65 16.30 -16.17
N HIS A 186 -13.70 15.50 -16.67
CA HIS A 186 -12.59 15.99 -17.49
C HIS A 186 -13.07 16.67 -18.77
N LYS A 187 -14.06 16.08 -19.46
CA LYS A 187 -14.68 16.71 -20.63
C LYS A 187 -15.28 18.07 -20.29
N ALA A 188 -15.98 18.20 -19.15
CA ALA A 188 -16.54 19.46 -18.71
C ALA A 188 -15.47 20.51 -18.39
N ILE A 189 -14.37 20.10 -17.74
CA ILE A 189 -13.21 20.97 -17.49
C ILE A 189 -12.57 21.42 -18.81
N LYS A 190 -12.39 20.51 -19.77
CA LYS A 190 -11.81 20.82 -21.09
C LYS A 190 -12.67 21.80 -21.89
N GLN A 191 -14.00 21.72 -21.79
CA GLN A 191 -14.87 22.73 -22.39
C GLN A 191 -14.68 24.13 -21.77
N ALA A 192 -14.35 24.20 -20.47
CA ALA A 192 -14.10 25.47 -19.77
C ALA A 192 -12.62 25.93 -19.84
N GLU A 193 -11.69 25.06 -20.26
CA GLU A 193 -10.23 25.27 -20.19
C GLU A 193 -9.76 26.60 -20.79
N PRO A 194 -10.19 27.04 -22.00
CA PRO A 194 -9.73 28.30 -22.58
C PRO A 194 -9.99 29.52 -21.69
N ILE A 195 -11.03 29.46 -20.86
CA ILE A 195 -11.39 30.51 -19.93
C ILE A 195 -10.67 30.32 -18.58
N LEU A 196 -10.57 29.07 -18.10
CA LEU A 196 -9.84 28.74 -16.86
C LEU A 196 -8.39 29.21 -16.88
N VAL A 197 -7.72 29.13 -18.04
CA VAL A 197 -6.31 29.54 -18.20
C VAL A 197 -6.13 31.04 -18.45
N SER A 198 -7.24 31.79 -18.54
CA SER A 198 -7.22 33.22 -18.91
C SER A 198 -7.31 34.19 -17.73
N GLY A 199 -7.62 33.70 -16.52
CA GLY A 199 -7.69 34.51 -15.33
C GLY A 199 -8.34 33.82 -14.14
N ASP A 200 -8.32 34.49 -12.99
CA ASP A 200 -8.85 33.99 -11.73
C ASP A 200 -10.39 34.14 -11.63
N PRO A 201 -11.05 33.26 -10.86
CA PRO A 201 -12.49 33.34 -10.65
C PRO A 201 -12.87 34.52 -9.75
N THR A 202 -14.03 35.11 -10.03
CA THR A 202 -14.75 35.98 -9.08
C THR A 202 -15.78 35.16 -8.32
N ILE A 203 -15.82 35.30 -7.00
CA ILE A 203 -16.73 34.52 -6.14
C ILE A 203 -18.00 35.33 -5.89
N GLN A 204 -19.16 34.71 -6.10
CA GLN A 204 -20.47 35.27 -5.79
C GLN A 204 -21.20 34.36 -4.80
N SER A 205 -21.84 34.95 -3.80
CA SER A 205 -22.73 34.19 -2.90
C SER A 205 -24.04 33.89 -3.61
N LEU A 206 -24.50 32.65 -3.54
CA LEU A 206 -25.83 32.22 -4.04
C LEU A 206 -26.79 31.87 -2.89
N GLY A 207 -26.27 31.75 -1.67
CA GLY A 207 -26.99 31.35 -0.47
C GLY A 207 -26.03 31.19 0.72
N ASN A 208 -26.48 30.54 1.78
CA ASN A 208 -25.67 30.36 2.99
C ASN A 208 -24.53 29.34 2.78
N TYR A 209 -24.78 28.31 1.98
CA TYR A 209 -23.83 27.23 1.67
C TYR A 209 -23.53 27.13 0.17
N GLU A 210 -24.06 28.05 -0.63
CA GLU A 210 -23.99 28.00 -2.09
C GLU A 210 -23.14 29.15 -2.63
N LYS A 211 -22.24 28.84 -3.57
CA LYS A 211 -21.35 29.84 -4.19
C LYS A 211 -21.26 29.64 -5.69
N ALA A 212 -21.12 30.73 -6.44
CA ALA A 212 -20.69 30.70 -7.83
C ALA A 212 -19.22 31.14 -7.94
N TYR A 213 -18.39 30.36 -8.63
CA TYR A 213 -17.06 30.75 -9.05
C TYR A 213 -17.13 31.09 -10.54
N VAL A 214 -17.00 32.38 -10.86
CA VAL A 214 -17.27 32.92 -12.19
C VAL A 214 -15.98 33.38 -12.84
N PHE A 215 -15.61 32.72 -13.93
CA PHE A 215 -14.50 33.11 -14.79
C PHE A 215 -15.03 33.99 -15.92
N LYS A 216 -14.38 35.13 -16.11
CA LYS A 216 -14.79 36.16 -17.08
C LYS A 216 -13.86 36.15 -18.27
N SER A 217 -14.40 36.39 -19.46
CA SER A 217 -13.55 36.65 -20.63
C SER A 217 -12.89 38.03 -20.55
N LYS A 218 -12.00 38.35 -21.50
CA LYS A 218 -11.30 39.64 -21.58
C LYS A 218 -12.25 40.85 -21.62
N ASN A 219 -13.47 40.71 -22.12
CA ASN A 219 -14.47 41.78 -22.15
C ASN A 219 -15.30 41.90 -20.86
N GLY A 220 -14.98 41.11 -19.82
CA GLY A 220 -15.66 41.10 -18.53
C GLY A 220 -16.95 40.27 -18.46
N ALA A 221 -17.43 39.71 -19.58
CA ALA A 221 -18.59 38.84 -19.59
C ALA A 221 -18.30 37.48 -18.95
N CYS A 222 -19.30 36.89 -18.29
CA CYS A 222 -19.23 35.52 -17.77
C CYS A 222 -18.96 34.55 -18.92
N ALA A 223 -17.91 33.75 -18.80
CA ALA A 223 -17.50 32.82 -19.84
C ALA A 223 -17.42 31.36 -19.33
N ALA A 224 -17.18 31.12 -18.04
CA ALA A 224 -17.42 29.83 -17.40
C ALA A 224 -17.82 30.03 -15.93
N ALA A 225 -18.60 29.09 -15.38
CA ALA A 225 -18.99 29.14 -13.98
C ALA A 225 -19.04 27.75 -13.32
N PHE A 226 -18.72 27.71 -12.02
CA PHE A 226 -18.92 26.56 -11.15
C PHE A 226 -19.92 26.95 -10.07
N LEU A 227 -21.02 26.20 -9.96
CA LEU A 227 -22.06 26.43 -8.96
C LEU A 227 -21.94 25.36 -7.89
N SER A 228 -21.48 25.74 -6.70
CA SER A 228 -21.23 24.85 -5.56
C SER A 228 -22.39 24.85 -4.58
N ASN A 229 -22.75 23.67 -4.08
CA ASN A 229 -23.53 23.48 -2.85
C ASN A 229 -22.67 22.72 -1.81
N TYR A 230 -22.29 23.41 -0.74
CA TYR A 230 -21.50 22.85 0.35
C TYR A 230 -22.34 22.21 1.46
N HIS A 231 -23.68 22.31 1.37
CA HIS A 231 -24.56 21.66 2.32
C HIS A 231 -24.46 20.14 2.17
N MET A 232 -24.17 19.43 3.25
CA MET A 232 -23.88 17.99 3.20
C MET A 232 -25.13 17.13 3.05
N ASN A 233 -26.32 17.65 3.40
CA ASN A 233 -27.51 16.83 3.59
C ASN A 233 -28.74 17.31 2.80
N ALA A 234 -28.63 18.38 2.01
CA ALA A 234 -29.79 18.98 1.35
C ALA A 234 -29.46 19.44 -0.07
N ALA A 235 -30.33 19.08 -1.01
CA ALA A 235 -30.35 19.69 -2.33
C ALA A 235 -30.98 21.09 -2.23
N VAL A 236 -30.52 22.00 -3.09
CA VAL A 236 -30.95 23.39 -3.10
C VAL A 236 -31.15 23.87 -4.53
N LYS A 237 -32.16 24.71 -4.74
CA LYS A 237 -32.41 25.38 -6.01
C LYS A 237 -31.86 26.80 -5.94
N VAL A 238 -30.86 27.12 -6.76
CA VAL A 238 -30.23 28.45 -6.80
C VAL A 238 -30.61 29.20 -8.07
N ARG A 239 -30.55 30.54 -8.02
CA ARG A 239 -30.70 31.39 -9.20
C ARG A 239 -29.35 31.99 -9.59
N PHE A 240 -28.90 31.76 -10.82
CA PHE A 240 -27.64 32.29 -11.36
C PHE A 240 -27.85 32.78 -12.81
N ASN A 241 -27.41 34.00 -13.13
CA ASN A 241 -27.61 34.65 -14.43
C ASN A 241 -29.06 34.53 -14.97
N GLY A 242 -30.04 34.75 -14.09
CA GLY A 242 -31.46 34.70 -14.44
C GLY A 242 -32.07 33.30 -14.61
N ARG A 243 -31.28 32.22 -14.48
CA ARG A 243 -31.71 30.82 -14.62
C ARG A 243 -31.71 30.11 -13.26
N HIS A 244 -32.52 29.06 -13.14
CA HIS A 244 -32.54 28.21 -11.94
C HIS A 244 -31.72 26.93 -12.17
N TYR A 245 -31.00 26.51 -11.13
CA TYR A 245 -30.22 25.27 -11.13
C TYR A 245 -30.48 24.50 -9.84
N ASP A 246 -30.78 23.21 -9.98
CA ASP A 246 -30.87 22.30 -8.85
C ASP A 246 -29.49 21.73 -8.55
N LEU A 247 -29.01 21.96 -7.34
CA LEU A 247 -27.71 21.49 -6.86
C LEU A 247 -27.94 20.43 -5.78
N PRO A 248 -27.64 19.14 -6.05
CA PRO A 248 -27.61 18.12 -5.01
C PRO A 248 -26.72 18.51 -3.83
N ALA A 249 -26.92 17.86 -2.68
CA ALA A 249 -26.04 18.01 -1.53
C ALA A 249 -24.59 17.70 -1.91
N TRP A 250 -23.64 18.45 -1.36
CA TRP A 250 -22.20 18.23 -1.56
C TRP A 250 -21.81 18.07 -3.04
N SER A 251 -22.24 19.03 -3.87
CA SER A 251 -22.06 18.94 -5.32
C SER A 251 -21.64 20.26 -5.98
N ILE A 252 -21.03 20.15 -7.15
CA ILE A 252 -20.65 21.27 -8.01
C ILE A 252 -21.16 21.03 -9.42
N SER A 253 -21.88 21.99 -9.99
CA SER A 253 -22.25 22.01 -11.41
C SER A 253 -21.28 22.88 -12.22
N ILE A 254 -20.85 22.38 -13.39
CA ILE A 254 -19.93 23.08 -14.29
C ILE A 254 -20.70 23.61 -15.51
N LEU A 255 -20.57 24.92 -15.76
CA LEU A 255 -21.22 25.65 -16.84
C LEU A 255 -20.16 26.31 -17.73
N PRO A 256 -19.67 25.64 -18.78
CA PRO A 256 -18.63 26.17 -19.68
C PRO A 256 -19.03 27.38 -20.51
N ASP A 257 -20.32 27.75 -20.50
CA ASP A 257 -20.91 28.89 -21.21
C ASP A 257 -21.66 29.85 -20.25
N CYS A 258 -21.52 29.63 -18.93
CA CYS A 258 -22.30 30.29 -17.86
C CYS A 258 -23.83 30.13 -17.93
N LYS A 259 -24.36 29.21 -18.75
CA LYS A 259 -25.80 29.04 -19.00
C LYS A 259 -26.29 27.59 -18.86
N THR A 260 -25.48 26.61 -19.27
CA THR A 260 -25.88 25.22 -19.41
C THR A 260 -24.99 24.37 -18.52
N ALA A 261 -25.58 23.70 -17.51
CA ALA A 261 -24.84 22.76 -16.68
C ALA A 261 -24.59 21.48 -17.47
N VAL A 262 -23.34 21.25 -17.89
CA VAL A 262 -22.97 20.06 -18.68
C VAL A 262 -22.60 18.86 -17.80
N PHE A 263 -22.25 19.13 -16.54
CA PHE A 263 -21.84 18.14 -15.56
C PHE A 263 -22.19 18.61 -14.14
N ASN A 264 -22.59 17.67 -13.28
CA ASN A 264 -22.70 17.88 -11.84
C ASN A 264 -22.01 16.72 -11.10
N THR A 265 -21.19 17.03 -10.10
CA THR A 265 -20.34 16.04 -9.42
C THR A 265 -21.11 14.95 -8.71
N ALA A 266 -22.37 15.17 -8.33
CA ALA A 266 -23.23 14.17 -7.66
C ALA A 266 -24.27 13.52 -8.58
N THR A 267 -24.31 13.87 -9.87
CA THR A 267 -25.24 13.28 -10.84
C THR A 267 -24.53 12.26 -11.70
N VAL A 268 -24.40 11.04 -11.20
CA VAL A 268 -23.71 9.93 -11.89
C VAL A 268 -24.61 9.33 -12.96
N LYS A 269 -24.15 9.34 -14.21
CA LYS A 269 -24.89 8.78 -15.37
C LYS A 269 -24.48 7.37 -15.73
N GLU A 270 -23.26 6.98 -15.37
CA GLU A 270 -22.69 5.69 -15.71
C GLU A 270 -23.26 4.58 -14.82
N PRO A 271 -23.55 3.39 -15.36
CA PRO A 271 -24.01 2.28 -14.56
C PRO A 271 -22.88 1.73 -13.68
N THR A 272 -23.24 1.25 -12.50
CA THR A 272 -22.28 0.49 -11.66
C THR A 272 -22.05 -0.88 -12.26
N LEU A 273 -20.79 -1.23 -12.51
CA LEU A 273 -20.37 -2.56 -12.94
C LEU A 273 -19.59 -3.22 -11.81
N LEU A 274 -20.14 -4.29 -11.25
CA LEU A 274 -19.48 -5.05 -10.19
C LEU A 274 -18.64 -6.18 -10.80
N PRO A 275 -17.31 -6.22 -10.57
CA PRO A 275 -16.50 -7.31 -11.06
C PRO A 275 -16.91 -8.63 -10.40
N LYS A 276 -16.85 -9.72 -11.16
CA LYS A 276 -17.15 -11.08 -10.70
C LYS A 276 -15.96 -12.00 -10.98
N MET A 277 -15.65 -12.84 -10.01
CA MET A 277 -14.61 -13.87 -10.13
C MET A 277 -15.29 -15.22 -10.33
N HIS A 278 -15.05 -15.84 -11.48
CA HIS A 278 -15.59 -17.15 -11.84
C HIS A 278 -14.49 -18.22 -11.86
N PRO A 279 -14.68 -19.38 -11.21
CA PRO A 279 -13.69 -20.46 -11.27
C PRO A 279 -13.56 -21.03 -12.68
N VAL A 280 -12.34 -21.06 -13.21
CA VAL A 280 -12.04 -21.56 -14.58
C VAL A 280 -11.13 -22.78 -14.61
N VAL A 281 -10.33 -23.02 -13.56
CA VAL A 281 -9.37 -24.12 -13.47
C VAL A 281 -9.41 -24.75 -12.08
N ARG A 282 -9.21 -26.07 -12.02
CA ARG A 282 -8.92 -26.80 -10.77
C ARG A 282 -7.53 -27.42 -10.86
N PHE A 283 -6.76 -27.31 -9.78
CA PHE A 283 -5.37 -27.76 -9.74
C PHE A 283 -5.26 -29.19 -9.18
N ALA A 284 -4.46 -30.02 -9.83
CA ALA A 284 -3.99 -31.29 -9.30
C ALA A 284 -2.65 -31.05 -8.57
N TRP A 285 -2.69 -30.98 -7.25
CA TRP A 285 -1.55 -30.56 -6.43
C TRP A 285 -0.60 -31.71 -6.11
N GLN A 286 0.69 -31.41 -6.16
CA GLN A 286 1.76 -32.15 -5.51
C GLN A 286 2.33 -31.33 -4.36
N SER A 287 3.00 -31.98 -3.41
CA SER A 287 3.58 -31.28 -2.26
C SER A 287 4.97 -31.76 -1.87
N TYR A 288 5.72 -30.85 -1.26
CA TYR A 288 7.02 -31.11 -0.64
C TYR A 288 7.08 -30.36 0.69
N SER A 289 7.33 -31.07 1.79
CA SER A 289 7.44 -30.45 3.12
C SER A 289 8.88 -30.01 3.38
N GLU A 290 9.05 -28.77 3.83
CA GLU A 290 10.33 -28.28 4.34
C GLU A 290 10.73 -29.07 5.58
N ASP A 291 12.03 -29.36 5.69
CA ASP A 291 12.59 -29.92 6.91
C ASP A 291 12.81 -28.80 7.93
N THR A 292 12.02 -28.83 9.00
CA THR A 292 12.05 -27.82 10.06
C THR A 292 13.02 -28.16 11.19
N ASN A 293 13.66 -29.33 11.13
CA ASN A 293 14.51 -29.86 12.19
C ASN A 293 15.97 -30.02 11.78
N SER A 294 16.32 -29.92 10.50
CA SER A 294 17.72 -29.81 10.06
C SER A 294 18.21 -28.36 10.04
N LEU A 295 19.53 -28.21 9.98
CA LEU A 295 20.23 -26.97 9.65
C LEU A 295 21.04 -27.27 8.39
N ASP A 296 21.07 -26.35 7.44
CA ASP A 296 21.90 -26.51 6.25
C ASP A 296 23.34 -26.02 6.46
N GLY A 297 24.20 -26.23 5.45
CA GLY A 297 25.60 -25.85 5.52
C GLY A 297 25.87 -24.33 5.57
N ASN A 298 24.86 -23.50 5.35
CA ASN A 298 24.96 -22.04 5.42
C ASN A 298 24.58 -21.49 6.81
N ALA A 299 24.19 -22.37 7.74
CA ALA A 299 23.87 -21.95 9.10
C ALA A 299 25.10 -21.39 9.83
N PHE A 300 24.91 -20.33 10.61
CA PHE A 300 25.98 -19.67 11.36
C PHE A 300 25.53 -19.36 12.79
N THR A 301 26.48 -19.11 13.69
CA THR A 301 26.16 -18.93 15.13
C THR A 301 26.58 -17.58 15.67
N LYS A 302 25.80 -17.04 16.62
CA LYS A 302 26.14 -15.86 17.42
C LYS A 302 25.78 -16.12 18.89
N ASN A 303 26.47 -15.42 19.78
CA ASN A 303 26.03 -15.33 21.18
C ASN A 303 24.96 -14.24 21.26
N GLY A 304 23.76 -14.63 21.69
CA GLY A 304 22.61 -13.77 21.77
C GLY A 304 21.78 -13.63 20.49
N LEU A 305 20.66 -12.94 20.62
CA LEU A 305 19.70 -12.63 19.55
C LEU A 305 20.22 -11.53 18.62
N VAL A 306 19.86 -11.61 17.33
CA VAL A 306 20.22 -10.63 16.29
C VAL A 306 18.99 -10.12 15.54
N GLU A 307 19.09 -8.89 15.04
CA GLU A 307 18.05 -8.25 14.23
C GLU A 307 17.98 -8.89 12.84
N GLN A 308 16.76 -9.13 12.34
CA GLN A 308 16.56 -9.93 11.14
C GLN A 308 17.10 -9.27 9.88
N LEU A 309 16.80 -8.00 9.62
CA LEU A 309 17.19 -7.30 8.41
C LEU A 309 18.72 -7.21 8.26
N SER A 310 19.43 -7.04 9.38
CA SER A 310 20.89 -7.00 9.43
C SER A 310 21.55 -8.32 9.00
N MET A 311 20.83 -9.44 9.12
CA MET A 311 21.28 -10.77 8.71
C MET A 311 20.81 -11.14 7.30
N THR A 312 19.55 -10.87 6.97
CA THR A 312 18.95 -11.28 5.69
C THR A 312 19.30 -10.33 4.55
N TRP A 313 19.55 -9.06 4.86
CA TRP A 313 19.69 -7.98 3.88
C TRP A 313 18.51 -7.94 2.89
N ASP A 314 17.32 -8.27 3.41
CA ASP A 314 16.08 -8.42 2.64
C ASP A 314 16.18 -9.42 1.46
N LYS A 315 17.14 -10.34 1.44
CA LYS A 315 17.25 -11.36 0.39
C LYS A 315 16.17 -12.44 0.48
N SER A 316 15.63 -12.64 1.68
CA SER A 316 14.49 -13.49 1.96
C SER A 316 13.64 -12.85 3.05
N ASP A 317 12.36 -13.15 3.04
CA ASP A 317 11.44 -12.78 4.12
C ASP A 317 11.76 -13.55 5.41
N TYR A 318 12.50 -14.65 5.33
CA TYR A 318 12.62 -15.63 6.39
C TYR A 318 14.00 -15.63 7.05
N LEU A 319 14.01 -15.70 8.37
CA LEU A 319 15.20 -15.97 9.17
C LEU A 319 14.86 -17.00 10.26
N TRP A 320 15.63 -18.09 10.28
CA TRP A 320 15.57 -19.06 11.35
C TRP A 320 16.39 -18.60 12.55
N TYR A 321 15.80 -18.71 13.74
CA TYR A 321 16.45 -18.55 15.04
C TYR A 321 16.38 -19.90 15.75
N THR A 322 17.51 -20.60 15.86
CA THR A 322 17.59 -21.91 16.48
C THR A 322 18.46 -21.90 17.72
N THR A 323 17.98 -22.48 18.81
CA THR A 323 18.80 -22.72 20.01
C THR A 323 18.46 -24.04 20.67
N TYR A 324 19.26 -24.43 21.66
CA TYR A 324 19.07 -25.65 22.41
C TYR A 324 18.87 -25.34 23.89
N VAL A 325 17.93 -26.03 24.53
CA VAL A 325 17.72 -25.97 25.98
C VAL A 325 17.87 -27.37 26.56
N SER A 326 18.80 -27.52 27.50
CA SER A 326 18.99 -28.77 28.24
C SER A 326 18.10 -28.78 29.47
N ILE A 327 17.25 -29.79 29.62
CA ILE A 327 16.35 -29.95 30.76
C ILE A 327 16.90 -31.07 31.66
N GLY A 328 17.16 -30.75 32.93
CA GLY A 328 17.62 -31.71 33.93
C GLY A 328 16.56 -32.74 34.31
N ALA A 329 16.99 -33.87 34.90
CA ALA A 329 16.13 -35.01 35.23
C ALA A 329 14.93 -34.66 36.13
N ASN A 330 15.08 -33.66 37.01
CA ASN A 330 14.06 -33.22 37.96
C ASN A 330 13.58 -31.77 37.69
N GLU A 331 13.80 -31.25 36.47
CA GLU A 331 13.40 -29.89 36.11
C GLU A 331 11.97 -29.78 35.58
N LEU A 332 11.43 -30.87 35.02
CA LEU A 332 10.06 -30.90 34.54
C LEU A 332 9.08 -31.00 35.70
N SER A 333 7.97 -30.26 35.59
CA SER A 333 6.94 -30.27 36.61
C SER A 333 6.31 -31.66 36.79
N LYS A 334 6.16 -32.07 38.05
CA LYS A 334 5.50 -33.35 38.41
C LYS A 334 3.99 -33.31 38.24
N ASN A 335 3.39 -32.13 38.06
CA ASN A 335 1.94 -31.96 37.88
C ASN A 335 1.45 -32.24 36.43
N GLY A 336 2.35 -32.62 35.52
CA GLY A 336 2.03 -32.95 34.13
C GLY A 336 1.87 -31.75 33.18
N GLN A 337 2.04 -30.51 33.67
CA GLN A 337 2.10 -29.35 32.78
C GLN A 337 3.47 -29.24 32.12
N TRP A 338 3.45 -29.04 30.79
CA TRP A 338 4.67 -28.78 30.03
C TRP A 338 5.23 -27.38 30.31
N PRO A 339 6.55 -27.15 30.16
CA PRO A 339 7.13 -25.81 30.29
C PRO A 339 6.47 -24.81 29.36
N GLN A 340 6.38 -23.55 29.80
CA GLN A 340 5.82 -22.46 29.02
C GLN A 340 6.95 -21.70 28.32
N LEU A 341 6.87 -21.58 27.00
CA LEU A 341 7.81 -20.85 26.17
C LEU A 341 7.20 -19.49 25.80
N THR A 342 7.89 -18.42 26.16
CA THR A 342 7.51 -17.04 25.80
C THR A 342 8.59 -16.44 24.91
N ILE A 343 8.21 -15.91 23.75
CA ILE A 343 9.11 -15.32 22.75
C ILE A 343 8.59 -13.93 22.38
N TYR A 344 9.39 -12.90 22.57
CA TYR A 344 9.10 -11.55 22.08
C TYR A 344 9.84 -11.27 20.77
N SER A 345 9.13 -10.64 19.82
CA SER A 345 9.65 -10.28 18.51
C SER A 345 9.23 -8.86 18.13
N ALA A 346 10.11 -8.17 17.41
CA ALA A 346 9.81 -6.88 16.80
C ALA A 346 8.84 -7.00 15.61
N GLY A 347 8.57 -8.23 15.14
CA GLY A 347 7.62 -8.55 14.08
C GLY A 347 8.28 -9.26 12.90
N HIS A 348 7.55 -9.57 11.83
CA HIS A 348 6.12 -9.28 11.61
C HIS A 348 5.23 -10.50 11.84
N SER A 349 5.78 -11.70 11.66
CA SER A 349 5.15 -12.97 12.00
C SER A 349 6.21 -13.98 12.41
N MET A 350 5.83 -14.98 13.20
CA MET A 350 6.71 -16.11 13.47
C MET A 350 5.96 -17.43 13.65
N GLN A 351 6.64 -18.52 13.31
CA GLN A 351 6.21 -19.90 13.50
C GLN A 351 7.18 -20.58 14.48
N VAL A 352 6.65 -21.20 15.53
CA VAL A 352 7.45 -21.81 16.60
C VAL A 352 7.48 -23.33 16.44
N PHE A 353 8.67 -23.90 16.49
CA PHE A 353 8.92 -25.34 16.48
C PHE A 353 9.74 -25.73 17.71
N VAL A 354 9.34 -26.83 18.35
CA VAL A 354 10.12 -27.48 19.40
C VAL A 354 10.31 -28.94 19.01
N ASN A 355 11.57 -29.34 18.90
CA ASN A 355 12.00 -30.67 18.47
C ASN A 355 11.36 -31.12 17.15
N GLY A 356 11.36 -30.23 16.15
CA GLY A 356 10.76 -30.45 14.84
C GLY A 356 9.23 -30.39 14.79
N LYS A 357 8.54 -30.38 15.94
CA LYS A 357 7.08 -30.26 15.98
C LYS A 357 6.65 -28.80 16.04
N SER A 358 5.66 -28.44 15.23
CA SER A 358 5.03 -27.12 15.24
C SER A 358 4.16 -26.90 16.48
N TYR A 359 4.29 -25.72 17.09
CA TYR A 359 3.50 -25.26 18.25
C TYR A 359 2.63 -24.02 17.95
N GLY A 360 2.52 -23.65 16.67
CA GLY A 360 1.68 -22.56 16.21
C GLY A 360 2.44 -21.33 15.72
N SER A 361 1.68 -20.42 15.13
CA SER A 361 2.15 -19.15 14.59
C SER A 361 1.46 -17.98 15.29
N VAL A 362 2.18 -16.87 15.41
CA VAL A 362 1.66 -15.58 15.85
C VAL A 362 2.12 -14.49 14.88
N TYR A 363 1.35 -13.41 14.78
CA TYR A 363 1.61 -12.32 13.85
C TYR A 363 1.11 -10.99 14.42
N GLY A 364 1.79 -9.91 14.06
CA GLY A 364 1.33 -8.55 14.32
C GLY A 364 0.33 -8.07 13.27
N GLY A 365 0.05 -6.76 13.28
CA GLY A 365 -0.71 -6.08 12.23
C GLY A 365 -0.02 -4.79 11.78
N TYR A 366 -0.56 -4.14 10.74
CA TYR A 366 0.01 -2.92 10.15
C TYR A 366 0.44 -1.85 11.18
N ASN A 367 -0.45 -1.50 12.12
CA ASN A 367 -0.15 -0.50 13.15
C ASN A 367 0.69 -1.03 14.33
N ASN A 368 0.70 -2.34 14.55
CA ASN A 368 1.34 -2.98 15.70
C ASN A 368 2.07 -4.25 15.22
N PRO A 369 3.26 -4.11 14.62
CA PRO A 369 4.00 -5.24 14.04
C PRO A 369 4.63 -6.16 15.10
N LYS A 370 4.90 -5.63 16.30
CA LYS A 370 5.45 -6.37 17.44
C LYS A 370 4.50 -7.48 17.87
N LEU A 371 5.07 -8.60 18.32
CA LEU A 371 4.30 -9.78 18.65
C LEU A 371 4.97 -10.60 19.76
N THR A 372 4.14 -11.40 20.44
CA THR A 372 4.57 -12.32 21.49
C THR A 372 3.95 -13.68 21.23
N TYR A 373 4.76 -14.73 21.25
CA TYR A 373 4.26 -16.09 21.41
C TYR A 373 4.32 -16.45 22.89
N ASP A 374 3.27 -17.08 23.39
CA ASP A 374 3.21 -17.60 24.74
C ASP A 374 2.42 -18.91 24.75
N GLY A 375 3.08 -20.03 25.04
CA GLY A 375 2.45 -21.35 24.94
C GLY A 375 3.24 -22.46 25.63
N HIS A 376 2.51 -23.48 26.09
CA HIS A 376 3.08 -24.69 26.68
C HIS A 376 3.65 -25.61 25.59
N VAL A 377 4.92 -26.00 25.73
CA VAL A 377 5.67 -26.76 24.72
C VAL A 377 6.24 -28.05 25.30
N LYS A 378 6.05 -29.17 24.60
CA LYS A 378 6.55 -30.48 25.07
C LYS A 378 8.07 -30.49 24.97
N MET A 379 8.71 -30.65 26.12
CA MET A 379 10.16 -30.83 26.24
C MET A 379 10.43 -32.12 27.02
N TRP A 380 11.57 -32.75 26.76
CA TRP A 380 12.02 -33.95 27.47
C TRP A 380 13.30 -33.69 28.24
N GLN A 381 13.65 -34.61 29.15
CA GLN A 381 14.94 -34.60 29.80
C GLN A 381 16.08 -34.68 28.77
N GLY A 382 17.09 -33.82 28.92
CA GLY A 382 18.19 -33.67 27.98
C GLY A 382 17.99 -32.50 27.03
N SER A 383 18.64 -32.56 25.87
CA SER A 383 18.66 -31.46 24.90
C SER A 383 17.35 -31.38 24.11
N ASN A 384 16.76 -30.18 24.05
CA ASN A 384 15.59 -29.85 23.24
C ASN A 384 15.95 -28.73 22.27
N LYS A 385 15.62 -28.90 20.99
CA LYS A 385 15.81 -27.91 19.94
C LYS A 385 14.60 -26.98 19.88
N ILE A 386 14.83 -25.68 19.98
CA ILE A 386 13.83 -24.65 19.70
C ILE A 386 14.22 -23.99 18.38
N SER A 387 13.33 -24.02 17.41
CA SER A 387 13.50 -23.34 16.12
C SER A 387 12.35 -22.37 15.90
N ILE A 388 12.65 -21.10 15.69
CA ILE A 388 11.69 -20.05 15.43
C ILE A 388 11.93 -19.54 14.02
N LEU A 389 10.93 -19.66 13.16
CA LEU A 389 10.97 -19.05 11.84
C LEU A 389 10.34 -17.66 11.94
N SER A 390 11.15 -16.61 11.89
CA SER A 390 10.66 -15.24 11.80
C SER A 390 10.46 -14.86 10.34
N SER A 391 9.40 -14.09 10.06
CA SER A 391 9.05 -13.65 8.71
C SER A 391 8.70 -12.17 8.68
N ALA A 392 9.44 -11.41 7.86
CA ALA A 392 9.11 -10.05 7.45
C ALA A 392 7.99 -10.07 6.41
N VAL A 393 7.18 -9.03 6.38
CA VAL A 393 6.05 -8.90 5.43
C VAL A 393 6.09 -7.50 4.82
N GLY A 394 7.08 -7.29 3.95
CA GLY A 394 7.51 -5.96 3.53
C GLY A 394 8.21 -5.19 4.67
N LEU A 395 8.88 -4.10 4.33
CA LEU A 395 9.60 -3.24 5.28
C LEU A 395 8.85 -1.93 5.52
N PRO A 396 9.06 -1.25 6.67
CA PRO A 396 8.55 0.09 6.93
C PRO A 396 8.85 1.07 5.78
N ASN A 397 7.86 1.88 5.41
CA ASN A 397 7.94 2.82 4.28
C ASN A 397 7.48 4.25 4.63
N ASP A 398 7.05 4.47 5.87
CA ASP A 398 6.65 5.77 6.42
C ASP A 398 6.87 5.79 7.94
N GLY A 399 7.02 6.98 8.51
CA GLY A 399 7.22 7.22 9.93
C GLY A 399 8.60 7.76 10.29
N ASN A 400 8.72 8.43 11.44
CA ASN A 400 9.99 9.00 11.87
C ASN A 400 11.03 7.89 12.12
N HIS A 401 12.21 8.04 11.49
CA HIS A 401 13.30 7.08 11.54
C HIS A 401 12.87 5.62 11.30
N PHE A 402 11.92 5.39 10.38
CA PHE A 402 11.41 4.06 10.08
C PHE A 402 12.53 3.11 9.62
N GLU A 403 13.62 3.64 9.07
CA GLU A 403 14.81 2.87 8.67
C GLU A 403 15.54 2.20 9.84
N ARG A 404 15.23 2.60 11.08
CA ARG A 404 15.81 2.04 12.31
C ARG A 404 14.88 1.05 13.03
N TRP A 405 13.67 0.83 12.50
CA TRP A 405 12.71 -0.05 13.16
C TRP A 405 13.13 -1.50 12.96
N ASN A 406 13.25 -2.21 14.07
CA ASN A 406 13.73 -3.59 14.08
C ASN A 406 12.69 -4.57 13.52
N VAL A 407 13.18 -5.66 12.93
CA VAL A 407 12.40 -6.85 12.56
C VAL A 407 13.04 -8.09 13.21
N GLY A 408 12.25 -9.13 13.47
CA GLY A 408 12.77 -10.41 13.96
C GLY A 408 12.66 -10.63 15.46
N VAL A 409 13.27 -11.72 15.94
CA VAL A 409 13.23 -12.14 17.34
C VAL A 409 14.38 -11.48 18.10
N LEU A 410 14.07 -10.41 18.84
CA LEU A 410 15.04 -9.69 19.68
C LEU A 410 14.84 -9.94 21.18
N GLY A 411 13.85 -10.76 21.51
CA GLY A 411 13.63 -11.23 22.86
C GLY A 411 12.92 -10.22 23.76
N PRO A 412 12.74 -10.59 25.04
CA PRO A 412 13.30 -11.79 25.67
C PRO A 412 12.72 -13.11 25.12
N VAL A 413 13.48 -14.19 25.22
CA VAL A 413 13.04 -15.58 24.94
C VAL A 413 13.22 -16.39 26.20
N THR A 414 12.13 -16.84 26.81
CA THR A 414 12.17 -17.46 28.14
C THR A 414 11.38 -18.75 28.22
N VAL A 415 11.86 -19.68 29.05
CA VAL A 415 11.16 -20.92 29.42
C VAL A 415 10.84 -20.87 30.91
N SER A 416 9.56 -20.91 31.27
CA SER A 416 9.07 -20.96 32.65
C SER A 416 8.40 -22.31 32.96
N GLY A 417 8.07 -22.52 34.24
CA GLY A 417 7.49 -23.79 34.71
C GLY A 417 8.52 -24.90 34.94
N LEU A 418 9.81 -24.55 35.02
CA LEU A 418 10.87 -25.45 35.45
C LEU A 418 10.99 -25.39 36.98
N SER A 419 11.49 -26.44 37.61
CA SER A 419 11.77 -26.42 39.07
C SER A 419 12.84 -25.38 39.44
N SER A 420 13.72 -25.02 38.50
CA SER A 420 14.67 -23.92 38.63
C SER A 420 14.05 -22.53 38.43
N GLY A 421 12.72 -22.43 38.25
CA GLY A 421 12.01 -21.19 37.94
C GLY A 421 11.96 -20.86 36.45
N LYS A 422 12.32 -19.62 36.11
CA LYS A 422 12.31 -19.09 34.74
C LYS A 422 13.73 -19.01 34.20
N ARG A 423 13.95 -19.55 33.01
CA ARG A 423 15.23 -19.50 32.29
C ARG A 423 15.14 -18.53 31.12
N ASP A 424 16.08 -17.61 31.03
CA ASP A 424 16.23 -16.70 29.89
C ASP A 424 17.25 -17.28 28.89
N LEU A 425 16.82 -17.47 27.65
CA LEU A 425 17.62 -18.01 26.55
C LEU A 425 18.18 -16.90 25.65
N SER A 426 17.89 -15.63 25.92
CA SER A 426 18.18 -14.52 25.00
C SER A 426 19.66 -14.28 24.76
N HIS A 427 20.53 -14.62 25.72
CA HIS A 427 21.97 -14.37 25.68
C HIS A 427 22.82 -15.61 25.37
N GLN A 428 22.20 -16.79 25.21
CA GLN A 428 22.94 -18.02 24.92
C GLN A 428 23.33 -18.12 23.44
N LYS A 429 23.99 -19.20 23.05
CA LYS A 429 24.34 -19.43 21.64
C LYS A 429 23.08 -19.69 20.81
N TRP A 430 22.91 -18.92 19.75
CA TRP A 430 21.88 -19.09 18.73
C TRP A 430 22.52 -19.44 17.38
N THR A 431 21.82 -20.25 16.61
CA THR A 431 22.15 -20.65 15.24
C THR A 431 21.12 -20.06 14.29
N TYR A 432 21.59 -19.49 13.18
CA TYR A 432 20.81 -18.72 12.24
C TYR A 432 20.93 -19.29 10.84
N GLN A 433 19.84 -19.23 10.09
CA GLN A 433 19.81 -19.62 8.68
C GLN A 433 18.87 -18.67 7.92
N VAL A 434 19.39 -18.03 6.87
CA VAL A 434 18.64 -17.09 6.03
C VAL A 434 17.85 -17.88 4.99
N GLY A 435 16.56 -17.59 4.87
CA GLY A 435 15.68 -18.19 3.88
C GLY A 435 15.22 -19.61 4.19
N LEU A 436 14.53 -20.20 3.22
CA LEU A 436 14.05 -21.58 3.24
C LEU A 436 14.90 -22.49 2.33
N LYS A 437 14.91 -23.80 2.59
CA LYS A 437 15.65 -24.74 1.74
C LYS A 437 15.08 -24.77 0.32
N GLY A 438 13.76 -24.66 0.16
CA GLY A 438 13.14 -24.57 -1.16
C GLY A 438 13.46 -23.27 -1.90
N GLU A 439 13.81 -22.19 -1.20
CA GLU A 439 14.33 -20.97 -1.82
C GLU A 439 15.74 -21.23 -2.39
N SER A 440 16.62 -21.87 -1.61
CA SER A 440 17.99 -22.19 -2.06
C SER A 440 18.04 -23.23 -3.19
N LEU A 441 17.10 -24.19 -3.18
CA LEU A 441 16.90 -25.16 -4.26
C LEU A 441 16.20 -24.56 -5.49
N GLY A 442 15.65 -23.35 -5.39
CA GLY A 442 14.94 -22.71 -6.49
C GLY A 442 13.67 -23.47 -6.91
N LEU A 443 12.92 -24.05 -5.96
CA LEU A 443 11.73 -24.87 -6.25
C LEU A 443 10.62 -24.13 -7.00
N HIS A 444 10.65 -22.80 -6.97
CA HIS A 444 9.75 -21.92 -7.73
C HIS A 444 10.08 -21.85 -9.23
N THR A 445 11.27 -22.33 -9.64
CA THR A 445 11.71 -22.38 -11.04
C THR A 445 11.40 -23.73 -11.68
N VAL A 446 11.28 -23.77 -13.01
CA VAL A 446 11.03 -25.01 -13.75
C VAL A 446 12.15 -26.04 -13.52
N THR A 447 13.40 -25.60 -13.54
CA THR A 447 14.57 -26.46 -13.36
C THR A 447 14.75 -26.90 -11.90
N GLY A 448 14.66 -25.97 -10.95
CA GLY A 448 14.80 -26.26 -9.53
C GLY A 448 13.68 -27.15 -8.99
N SER A 449 12.48 -27.12 -9.58
CA SER A 449 11.38 -28.01 -9.18
C SER A 449 11.75 -29.51 -9.24
N SER A 450 12.68 -29.92 -10.09
CA SER A 450 13.10 -31.33 -10.20
C SER A 450 14.13 -31.76 -9.14
N SER A 451 14.57 -30.86 -8.24
CA SER A 451 15.60 -31.17 -7.24
C SER A 451 15.08 -31.91 -6.00
N VAL A 452 13.78 -32.18 -5.91
CA VAL A 452 13.14 -32.87 -4.79
C VAL A 452 12.12 -33.88 -5.28
N GLU A 453 11.88 -34.90 -4.47
CA GLU A 453 10.79 -35.84 -4.69
C GLU A 453 9.48 -35.22 -4.21
N TRP A 454 8.54 -35.05 -5.15
CA TRP A 454 7.22 -34.50 -4.85
C TRP A 454 6.26 -35.61 -4.48
N GLY A 455 5.62 -35.48 -3.31
CA GLY A 455 4.55 -36.36 -2.89
C GLY A 455 3.19 -35.95 -3.45
N GLY A 456 2.17 -36.72 -3.11
CA GLY A 456 0.77 -36.36 -3.34
C GLY A 456 0.36 -35.08 -2.59
N PRO A 457 -0.93 -34.69 -2.67
CA PRO A 457 -1.44 -33.54 -1.92
C PRO A 457 -1.23 -33.78 -0.42
N GLY A 458 -0.36 -32.98 0.20
CA GLY A 458 0.03 -33.12 1.59
C GLY A 458 -1.10 -32.75 2.56
N ASN A 459 -1.00 -33.28 3.79
CA ASN A 459 -1.84 -32.85 4.91
C ASN A 459 -1.56 -31.39 5.28
N LYS A 460 -2.40 -30.80 6.14
CA LYS A 460 -2.23 -29.43 6.68
C LYS A 460 -0.97 -29.31 7.55
N GLN A 461 0.21 -29.25 6.93
CA GLN A 461 1.52 -29.09 7.57
C GLN A 461 2.06 -27.69 7.28
N PRO A 462 2.65 -27.00 8.27
CA PRO A 462 3.33 -25.73 8.04
C PRO A 462 4.57 -25.95 7.16
N LEU A 463 4.96 -24.90 6.42
CA LEU A 463 6.15 -24.90 5.55
C LEU A 463 6.10 -26.02 4.50
N THR A 464 5.09 -25.95 3.65
CA THR A 464 4.90 -26.90 2.54
C THR A 464 4.94 -26.15 1.22
N TRP A 465 5.77 -26.63 0.30
CA TRP A 465 5.74 -26.22 -1.10
C TRP A 465 4.64 -27.01 -1.81
N HIS A 466 3.85 -26.30 -2.62
CA HIS A 466 2.83 -26.89 -3.47
C HIS A 466 3.13 -26.54 -4.91
N LYS A 467 2.94 -27.50 -5.82
CA LYS A 467 3.00 -27.24 -7.26
C LYS A 467 1.84 -27.92 -7.98
N ALA A 468 1.44 -27.32 -9.09
CA ALA A 468 0.47 -27.88 -10.02
C ALA A 468 0.83 -27.41 -11.44
N LEU A 469 0.52 -28.26 -12.41
CA LEU A 469 0.54 -27.89 -13.82
C LEU A 469 -0.90 -27.66 -14.27
N PHE A 470 -1.12 -26.64 -15.09
CA PHE A 470 -2.43 -26.30 -15.61
C PHE A 470 -2.31 -25.73 -17.02
N THR A 471 -3.39 -25.79 -17.78
CA THR A 471 -3.50 -25.12 -19.09
C THR A 471 -4.06 -23.72 -18.88
N VAL A 472 -3.53 -22.74 -19.61
CA VAL A 472 -4.02 -21.36 -19.60
C VAL A 472 -5.53 -21.35 -19.93
N PRO A 473 -6.38 -20.71 -19.11
CA PRO A 473 -7.81 -20.58 -19.41
C PRO A 473 -8.03 -19.89 -20.76
N ALA A 474 -9.09 -20.27 -21.49
CA ALA A 474 -9.44 -19.61 -22.73
C ALA A 474 -9.97 -18.17 -22.49
N GLY A 475 -9.76 -17.29 -23.47
CA GLY A 475 -10.24 -15.90 -23.44
C GLY A 475 -9.12 -14.88 -23.19
N SER A 476 -9.53 -13.62 -23.05
CA SER A 476 -8.64 -12.47 -22.79
C SER A 476 -8.96 -11.76 -21.47
N ASP A 477 -9.89 -12.31 -20.69
CA ASP A 477 -10.27 -11.74 -19.40
C ASP A 477 -9.12 -11.88 -18.40
N PRO A 478 -8.93 -10.90 -17.49
CA PRO A 478 -7.94 -11.01 -16.44
C PRO A 478 -8.20 -12.22 -15.54
N VAL A 479 -7.11 -12.79 -15.03
CA VAL A 479 -7.17 -13.98 -14.17
C VAL A 479 -6.54 -13.72 -12.80
N ALA A 480 -6.99 -14.48 -11.81
CA ALA A 480 -6.47 -14.43 -10.46
C ALA A 480 -6.39 -15.84 -9.86
N LEU A 481 -5.49 -16.02 -8.90
CA LEU A 481 -5.50 -17.18 -8.03
C LEU A 481 -6.44 -16.92 -6.85
N ASP A 482 -7.43 -17.79 -6.64
CA ASP A 482 -8.23 -17.82 -5.41
C ASP A 482 -7.45 -18.58 -4.34
N MET A 483 -6.87 -17.83 -3.40
CA MET A 483 -6.10 -18.39 -2.28
C MET A 483 -6.93 -18.53 -1.01
N GLY A 484 -8.26 -18.44 -1.11
CA GLY A 484 -9.17 -18.45 0.05
C GLY A 484 -9.10 -19.70 0.93
N SER A 485 -8.61 -20.83 0.39
CA SER A 485 -8.39 -22.06 1.15
C SER A 485 -6.99 -22.19 1.77
N MET A 486 -6.08 -21.27 1.45
CA MET A 486 -4.68 -21.33 1.85
C MET A 486 -4.42 -20.55 3.14
N GLY A 487 -3.18 -20.60 3.65
CA GLY A 487 -2.73 -19.88 4.85
C GLY A 487 -1.98 -18.60 4.51
N LYS A 488 -0.65 -18.62 4.67
CA LYS A 488 0.27 -17.54 4.31
C LYS A 488 1.41 -18.12 3.48
N GLY A 489 1.90 -17.37 2.50
CA GLY A 489 3.06 -17.79 1.71
C GLY A 489 3.37 -16.86 0.54
N GLN A 490 4.04 -17.41 -0.45
CA GLN A 490 4.42 -16.75 -1.70
C GLN A 490 3.94 -17.60 -2.88
N MET A 491 3.67 -16.98 -4.02
CA MET A 491 3.18 -17.64 -5.23
C MET A 491 4.06 -17.33 -6.42
N TRP A 492 4.19 -18.33 -7.30
CA TRP A 492 4.87 -18.20 -8.58
C TRP A 492 4.05 -18.84 -9.69
N VAL A 493 4.11 -18.24 -10.87
CA VAL A 493 3.59 -18.82 -12.11
C VAL A 493 4.72 -18.75 -13.13
N ASN A 494 5.14 -19.90 -13.66
CA ASN A 494 6.27 -20.01 -14.59
C ASN A 494 7.56 -19.32 -14.09
N GLY A 495 7.83 -19.39 -12.77
CA GLY A 495 8.98 -18.72 -12.14
C GLY A 495 8.78 -17.23 -11.85
N HIS A 496 7.74 -16.59 -12.39
CA HIS A 496 7.41 -15.20 -12.08
C HIS A 496 6.71 -15.12 -10.72
N HIS A 497 7.27 -14.29 -9.84
CA HIS A 497 6.77 -14.13 -8.48
C HIS A 497 5.50 -13.27 -8.45
N VAL A 498 4.35 -13.92 -8.27
CA VAL A 498 3.03 -13.28 -8.24
C VAL A 498 2.86 -12.36 -7.03
N GLY A 499 3.43 -12.74 -5.89
CA GLY A 499 3.39 -11.94 -4.67
C GLY A 499 3.19 -12.80 -3.44
N ARG A 500 3.02 -12.13 -2.31
CA ARG A 500 2.64 -12.80 -1.05
C ARG A 500 1.15 -13.12 -1.05
N TYR A 501 0.74 -14.19 -0.41
CA TYR A 501 -0.67 -14.38 -0.03
C TYR A 501 -0.79 -14.53 1.47
N TRP A 502 -1.90 -14.07 2.02
CA TRP A 502 -2.18 -14.20 3.43
C TRP A 502 -3.67 -14.21 3.72
N SER A 503 -4.14 -15.30 4.31
CA SER A 503 -5.48 -15.46 4.88
C SER A 503 -5.64 -14.69 6.20
N TYR A 504 -5.31 -13.40 6.19
CA TYR A 504 -5.50 -12.48 7.31
C TYR A 504 -6.85 -11.77 7.14
N LYS A 505 -7.79 -12.08 8.02
CA LYS A 505 -9.12 -11.49 8.03
C LYS A 505 -9.13 -10.06 8.56
N ALA A 506 -9.94 -9.22 7.92
CA ALA A 506 -10.29 -7.90 8.43
C ALA A 506 -11.13 -8.00 9.72
N PRO A 507 -11.13 -6.98 10.60
CA PRO A 507 -12.08 -6.89 11.69
C PRO A 507 -13.52 -7.04 11.20
N ALA A 508 -14.38 -7.70 11.98
CA ALA A 508 -15.79 -7.89 11.62
C ALA A 508 -16.60 -6.58 11.61
N GLY A 509 -16.18 -5.59 12.40
CA GLY A 509 -16.82 -4.28 12.48
C GLY A 509 -16.13 -3.21 11.63
N GLY A 510 -16.82 -2.10 11.40
CA GLY A 510 -16.26 -0.91 10.74
C GLY A 510 -16.62 -0.74 9.26
N CYS A 511 -17.34 -1.70 8.68
CA CYS A 511 -17.95 -1.57 7.36
C CYS A 511 -19.43 -1.21 7.54
N GLY A 512 -19.76 0.07 7.33
CA GLY A 512 -21.12 0.61 7.44
C GLY A 512 -21.64 1.12 6.09
N ARG A 513 -22.86 1.69 6.10
CA ARG A 513 -23.38 2.43 4.95
C ARG A 513 -22.47 3.62 4.67
N CYS A 514 -22.05 3.77 3.42
CA CYS A 514 -21.24 4.88 2.95
C CYS A 514 -22.14 5.91 2.25
N SER A 515 -21.94 7.19 2.56
CA SER A 515 -22.51 8.32 1.80
C SER A 515 -21.38 9.09 1.14
N TYR A 516 -21.59 9.53 -0.10
CA TYR A 516 -20.65 10.41 -0.79
C TYR A 516 -20.54 11.78 -0.11
N ALA A 517 -21.65 12.28 0.45
CA ALA A 517 -21.71 13.63 0.95
C ALA A 517 -20.93 13.84 2.26
N GLY A 518 -20.36 15.04 2.40
CA GLY A 518 -19.53 15.44 3.54
C GLY A 518 -18.09 14.93 3.48
N THR A 519 -17.22 15.52 4.29
CA THR A 519 -15.77 15.27 4.28
C THR A 519 -15.43 13.78 4.34
N TYR A 520 -14.67 13.31 3.36
CA TYR A 520 -14.15 11.96 3.27
C TYR A 520 -12.90 11.77 4.13
N ARG A 521 -12.75 10.57 4.69
CA ARG A 521 -11.57 10.05 5.38
C ARG A 521 -11.40 8.57 5.01
N GLN A 522 -10.19 8.05 5.10
CA GLN A 522 -9.85 6.68 4.67
C GLN A 522 -10.68 5.56 5.32
N ASP A 523 -11.28 5.82 6.49
CA ASP A 523 -12.09 4.88 7.26
C ASP A 523 -13.61 5.07 7.07
N LYS A 524 -14.04 6.09 6.32
CA LYS A 524 -15.45 6.44 6.10
C LYS A 524 -16.21 5.34 5.36
N CYS A 525 -15.58 4.75 4.36
CA CYS A 525 -16.21 3.79 3.45
C CYS A 525 -15.29 2.59 3.27
N ARG A 526 -15.66 1.48 3.90
CA ARG A 526 -14.89 0.23 3.96
C ARG A 526 -15.80 -0.95 3.67
N SER A 527 -15.22 -1.96 3.02
CA SER A 527 -15.88 -3.21 2.62
C SER A 527 -15.08 -4.40 3.11
N ASN A 528 -15.65 -5.60 2.95
CA ASN A 528 -14.95 -6.86 3.20
C ASN A 528 -14.53 -7.07 4.67
N CYS A 529 -15.26 -6.47 5.62
CA CYS A 529 -15.09 -6.73 7.06
C CYS A 529 -15.47 -8.18 7.40
N GLY A 530 -14.70 -8.83 8.28
CA GLY A 530 -14.89 -10.24 8.66
C GLY A 530 -14.39 -11.26 7.63
N GLU A 531 -14.03 -10.80 6.44
CA GLU A 531 -13.52 -11.59 5.33
C GLU A 531 -12.00 -11.44 5.17
N LEU A 532 -11.40 -12.26 4.28
CA LEU A 532 -9.97 -12.17 3.97
C LEU A 532 -9.65 -10.81 3.35
N SER A 533 -8.68 -10.08 3.92
CA SER A 533 -8.21 -8.79 3.39
C SER A 533 -7.87 -8.85 1.89
N GLN A 534 -7.31 -9.96 1.42
CA GLN A 534 -7.17 -10.28 0.00
C GLN A 534 -7.39 -11.78 -0.25
N ARG A 535 -8.35 -12.10 -1.12
CA ARG A 535 -8.65 -13.48 -1.55
C ARG A 535 -8.10 -13.81 -2.93
N TRP A 536 -8.25 -12.88 -3.87
CA TRP A 536 -7.84 -13.04 -5.25
C TRP A 536 -6.51 -12.35 -5.48
N TYR A 537 -5.59 -13.05 -6.14
CA TYR A 537 -4.23 -12.58 -6.40
C TYR A 537 -4.01 -12.51 -7.91
N CYS A 538 -3.87 -11.30 -8.42
CA CYS A 538 -3.71 -11.03 -9.86
C CYS A 538 -2.49 -11.77 -10.42
N THR A 539 -2.67 -12.44 -11.55
CA THR A 539 -1.58 -13.10 -12.27
C THR A 539 -1.50 -12.60 -13.70
N LYS A 540 -0.27 -12.50 -14.22
CA LYS A 540 -0.03 -12.30 -15.65
C LYS A 540 0.30 -13.65 -16.26
N LEU A 541 -0.62 -14.16 -17.09
CA LEU A 541 -0.41 -15.36 -17.90
C LEU A 541 0.07 -14.93 -19.29
N GLY A 542 1.29 -14.40 -19.38
CA GLY A 542 1.84 -13.87 -20.63
C GLY A 542 3.11 -13.08 -20.41
#